data_AF-A0A845I1P3-F1
#
_entry.id   AF-A0A845I1P3-F1
#
_cell.length_a   1.000
_cell.length_b   1.000
_cell.length_c   1.000
_cell.angle_alpha   90.00
_cell.angle_beta   90.00
_cell.angle_gamma   90.00
#
_symmetry.space_group_name_H-M   'P 1'
#
loop_
_entity.id
_entity.type
_entity.pdbx_description
1 polymer ?
#
loop_
_entity_poly.entity_id
_entity_poly.type
_entity_poly.pdbx_seq_one_letter_code
_entity_poly.pdbx_strand_id
1 'polypeptide(L)'
;MAGNNTFATPESSDDFEAMCHQLYSLVWNDPGCMRVGRSGQSQFGVDILAFDGTRNVGIQCKHYTKTKFTIATVQGDVQKADDANLQIGHLLFATTTASEAEIVRQVHELSTSRRASGKFTVSVAFWGDICGHIRVHPTVGKSFIPNYPGGTILKISEESSEILSLVRDVSLKLNNLPGASGTEVDRSGSGFSDSRISGCLASQ
;
A
#
# COMPACT_ATOMS: atom_id res chain seq x y z
N MET A 1 14.89 -17.29 -10.27
CA MET A 1 13.71 -17.64 -9.45
C MET A 1 13.10 -16.34 -8.93
N ALA A 2 12.18 -15.71 -9.66
CA ALA A 2 11.48 -14.53 -9.15
C ALA A 2 10.47 -15.01 -8.10
N GLY A 3 10.78 -14.84 -6.82
CA GLY A 3 9.83 -15.16 -5.75
C GLY A 3 8.57 -14.32 -5.94
N ASN A 4 7.39 -14.96 -5.86
CA ASN A 4 6.10 -14.28 -6.00
C ASN A 4 5.99 -13.16 -4.95
N ASN A 5 6.25 -11.93 -5.39
CA ASN A 5 6.33 -10.74 -4.55
C ASN A 5 4.95 -10.05 -4.43
N THR A 6 3.89 -10.83 -4.31
CA THR A 6 2.50 -10.38 -4.35
C THR A 6 1.78 -10.76 -3.06
N PHE A 7 1.07 -9.80 -2.47
CA PHE A 7 0.25 -10.03 -1.27
C PHE A 7 -1.02 -10.82 -1.58
N ALA A 8 -1.70 -11.34 -0.55
CA ALA A 8 -3.08 -11.81 -0.69
C ALA A 8 -3.99 -10.65 -1.09
N THR A 9 -5.03 -10.90 -1.88
CA THR A 9 -6.02 -9.87 -2.22
C THR A 9 -6.96 -9.62 -1.04
N PRO A 10 -7.64 -8.46 -0.97
CA PRO A 10 -8.72 -8.26 -0.01
C PRO A 10 -9.82 -9.33 -0.11
N GLU A 11 -10.60 -9.50 0.95
CA GLU A 11 -11.59 -10.60 1.03
C GLU A 11 -12.84 -10.30 0.19
N SER A 12 -13.23 -9.03 0.11
CA SER A 12 -14.45 -8.60 -0.58
C SER A 12 -14.21 -7.43 -1.54
N SER A 13 -15.19 -7.19 -2.42
CA SER A 13 -15.14 -6.04 -3.33
C SER A 13 -15.23 -4.71 -2.58
N ASP A 14 -15.97 -4.64 -1.46
CA ASP A 14 -16.06 -3.43 -0.66
C ASP A 14 -14.75 -3.15 0.08
N ASP A 15 -14.08 -4.19 0.60
CA ASP A 15 -12.75 -4.06 1.20
C ASP A 15 -11.72 -3.62 0.17
N PHE A 16 -11.78 -4.15 -1.06
CA PHE A 16 -10.88 -3.74 -2.13
C PHE A 16 -11.11 -2.27 -2.53
N GLU A 17 -12.36 -1.82 -2.63
CA GLU A 17 -12.68 -0.41 -2.91
C GLU A 17 -12.21 0.51 -1.77
N ALA A 18 -12.50 0.15 -0.52
CA ALA A 18 -12.05 0.89 0.67
C ALA A 18 -10.52 0.96 0.75
N MET A 19 -9.83 -0.15 0.46
CA MET A 19 -8.38 -0.20 0.38
C MET A 19 -7.84 0.72 -0.72
N CYS A 20 -8.40 0.68 -1.93
CA CYS A 20 -7.98 1.56 -3.02
C CYS A 20 -8.21 3.04 -2.67
N HIS A 21 -9.34 3.37 -2.04
CA HIS A 21 -9.63 4.74 -1.58
C HIS A 21 -8.56 5.24 -0.59
N GLN A 22 -8.24 4.45 0.43
CA GLN A 22 -7.21 4.81 1.38
C GLN A 22 -5.80 4.82 0.75
N LEU A 23 -5.50 3.89 -0.15
CA LEU A 23 -4.22 3.81 -0.81
C LEU A 23 -3.96 5.03 -1.71
N TYR A 24 -4.89 5.35 -2.61
CA TYR A 24 -4.70 6.44 -3.56
C TYR A 24 -4.83 7.84 -2.93
N SER A 25 -5.59 7.98 -1.84
CA SER A 25 -5.54 9.22 -1.04
C SER A 25 -4.14 9.48 -0.46
N LEU A 26 -3.43 8.43 -0.04
CA LEU A 26 -2.04 8.53 0.43
C LEU A 26 -1.03 8.70 -0.71
N VAL A 27 -1.16 7.91 -1.78
CA VAL A 27 -0.23 7.95 -2.93
C VAL A 27 -0.23 9.31 -3.61
N TRP A 28 -1.40 9.96 -3.71
CA TRP A 28 -1.54 11.28 -4.33
C TRP A 28 -1.60 12.43 -3.33
N ASN A 29 -1.49 12.15 -2.03
CA ASN A 29 -1.64 13.15 -0.96
C ASN A 29 -2.91 14.00 -1.12
N ASP A 30 -4.02 13.33 -1.45
CA ASP A 30 -5.30 13.96 -1.76
C ASP A 30 -6.30 13.76 -0.60
N PRO A 31 -6.49 14.77 0.27
CA PRO A 31 -7.51 14.72 1.32
C PRO A 31 -8.95 14.82 0.75
N GLY A 32 -9.11 15.22 -0.52
CA GLY A 32 -10.39 15.31 -1.21
C GLY A 32 -10.85 14.00 -1.86
N CYS A 33 -10.05 12.93 -1.76
CA CYS A 33 -10.36 11.63 -2.31
C CYS A 33 -11.69 11.10 -1.75
N MET A 34 -12.62 10.73 -2.63
CA MET A 34 -14.01 10.45 -2.29
C MET A 34 -14.52 9.18 -2.98
N ARG A 35 -15.24 8.32 -2.23
CA ARG A 35 -16.00 7.20 -2.80
C ARG A 35 -17.33 7.70 -3.37
N VAL A 36 -17.66 7.31 -4.60
CA VAL A 36 -18.79 7.85 -5.38
C VAL A 36 -20.13 7.18 -5.03
N GLY A 37 -20.15 5.99 -4.41
CA GLY A 37 -21.40 5.41 -3.89
C GLY A 37 -21.32 3.95 -3.43
N ARG A 38 -22.35 3.50 -2.71
CA ARG A 38 -22.51 2.11 -2.25
C ARG A 38 -23.16 1.21 -3.32
N SER A 39 -23.02 -0.10 -3.17
CA SER A 39 -23.68 -1.10 -4.03
C SER A 39 -25.20 -0.83 -4.13
N GLY A 40 -25.73 -0.84 -5.36
CA GLY A 40 -27.16 -0.62 -5.65
C GLY A 40 -27.53 0.77 -6.17
N GLN A 41 -26.59 1.72 -6.25
CA GLN A 41 -26.75 2.98 -6.98
C GLN A 41 -26.05 2.89 -8.35
N SER A 42 -26.50 3.70 -9.32
CA SER A 42 -25.85 3.82 -10.62
C SER A 42 -24.48 4.49 -10.45
N GLN A 43 -23.45 3.71 -10.15
CA GLN A 43 -22.07 4.16 -10.13
C GLN A 43 -21.67 4.41 -11.59
N PHE A 44 -21.26 5.64 -11.90
CA PHE A 44 -21.04 6.17 -13.26
C PHE A 44 -19.81 5.55 -13.97
N GLY A 45 -19.52 4.27 -13.73
CA GLY A 45 -18.27 3.62 -14.13
C GLY A 45 -17.05 4.10 -13.33
N VAL A 46 -17.27 4.73 -12.17
CA VAL A 46 -16.23 5.25 -11.28
C VAL A 46 -16.66 5.00 -9.84
N ASP A 47 -15.80 4.36 -9.06
CA ASP A 47 -16.05 4.02 -7.65
C ASP A 47 -15.42 5.08 -6.72
N ILE A 48 -14.30 5.68 -7.14
CA ILE A 48 -13.57 6.70 -6.37
C ILE A 48 -13.20 7.87 -7.28
N LEU A 49 -13.31 9.10 -6.78
CA LEU A 49 -12.76 10.30 -7.37
C LEU A 49 -11.61 10.81 -6.51
N ALA A 50 -10.51 11.19 -7.14
CA ALA A 50 -9.35 11.76 -6.47
C ALA A 50 -8.63 12.76 -7.39
N PHE A 51 -7.59 13.40 -6.87
CA PHE A 51 -6.73 14.34 -7.59
C PHE A 51 -5.27 13.86 -7.54
N ASP A 52 -4.64 13.64 -8.70
CA ASP A 52 -3.26 13.13 -8.78
C ASP A 52 -2.16 14.21 -8.62
N GLY A 53 -2.55 15.42 -8.18
CA GLY A 53 -1.69 16.61 -8.16
C GLY A 53 -1.76 17.44 -9.44
N THR A 54 -2.27 16.87 -10.54
CA THR A 54 -2.38 17.57 -11.84
C THR A 54 -3.82 17.61 -12.36
N ARG A 55 -4.60 16.57 -12.13
CA ARG A 55 -5.94 16.40 -12.71
C ARG A 55 -6.83 15.54 -11.83
N ASN A 56 -8.14 15.67 -12.04
CA ASN A 56 -9.14 14.77 -11.48
C ASN A 56 -8.99 13.38 -12.10
N VAL A 57 -8.97 12.36 -11.25
CA VAL A 57 -8.84 10.95 -11.62
C VAL A 57 -10.05 10.20 -11.08
N GLY A 58 -10.77 9.53 -11.98
CA GLY A 58 -11.70 8.48 -11.59
C GLY A 58 -10.94 7.17 -11.40
N ILE A 59 -11.27 6.40 -10.37
CA ILE A 59 -10.78 5.05 -10.16
C ILE A 59 -11.98 4.10 -10.21
N GLN A 60 -11.87 3.07 -11.03
CA GLN A 60 -12.78 1.94 -11.07
C GLN A 60 -12.07 0.71 -10.50
N CYS A 61 -12.56 0.22 -9.38
CA CYS A 61 -12.09 -0.97 -8.68
C CYS A 61 -12.78 -2.23 -9.24
N LYS A 62 -11.99 -3.20 -9.68
CA LYS A 62 -12.45 -4.52 -10.11
C LYS A 62 -11.84 -5.61 -9.24
N HIS A 63 -12.58 -6.03 -8.21
CA HIS A 63 -12.22 -7.17 -7.38
C HIS A 63 -12.57 -8.50 -8.07
N TYR A 64 -11.67 -8.99 -8.91
CA TYR A 64 -11.86 -10.21 -9.68
C TYR A 64 -10.98 -11.33 -9.14
N THR A 65 -11.63 -12.37 -8.60
CA THR A 65 -10.99 -13.58 -8.08
C THR A 65 -11.12 -14.76 -9.04
N LYS A 66 -12.27 -14.88 -9.73
CA LYS A 66 -12.57 -15.94 -10.71
C LYS A 66 -12.91 -15.40 -12.10
N THR A 67 -13.16 -14.10 -12.22
CA THR A 67 -13.56 -13.44 -13.46
C THR A 67 -12.31 -12.94 -14.19
N LYS A 68 -12.28 -13.07 -15.52
CA LYS A 68 -11.18 -12.50 -16.32
C LYS A 68 -11.41 -10.99 -16.49
N PHE A 69 -10.36 -10.20 -16.24
CA PHE A 69 -10.34 -8.78 -16.60
C PHE A 69 -10.11 -8.65 -18.11
N THR A 70 -10.98 -7.92 -18.82
CA THR A 70 -10.95 -7.83 -20.29
C THR A 70 -11.03 -6.40 -20.78
N ILE A 71 -10.63 -6.15 -22.03
CA ILE A 71 -10.80 -4.85 -22.67
C ILE A 71 -12.27 -4.43 -22.79
N ALA A 72 -13.20 -5.40 -22.95
CA ALA A 72 -14.62 -5.12 -22.98
C ALA A 72 -15.12 -4.54 -21.64
N THR A 73 -14.58 -5.02 -20.51
CA THR A 73 -14.83 -4.45 -19.18
C THR A 73 -14.41 -2.98 -19.14
N VAL A 74 -13.19 -2.69 -19.60
CA VAL A 74 -12.65 -1.32 -19.64
C VAL A 74 -13.50 -0.41 -20.51
N GLN A 75 -13.82 -0.84 -21.74
CA GLN A 75 -14.63 -0.06 -22.69
C GLN A 75 -16.03 0.21 -22.14
N GLY A 76 -16.65 -0.77 -21.48
CA GLY A 76 -17.97 -0.62 -20.88
C GLY A 76 -18.01 0.44 -19.78
N ASP A 77 -17.03 0.47 -18.88
CA ASP A 77 -17.00 1.47 -17.81
C ASP A 77 -16.55 2.85 -18.32
N VAL A 78 -15.67 2.90 -19.33
CA VAL A 78 -15.35 4.14 -20.05
C VAL A 78 -16.60 4.75 -20.68
N GLN A 79 -17.47 3.93 -21.28
CA GLN A 79 -18.72 4.41 -21.88
C GLN A 79 -19.66 4.98 -20.81
N LYS A 80 -19.80 4.32 -19.65
CA LYS A 80 -20.61 4.84 -18.54
C LYS A 80 -20.11 6.20 -18.03
N ALA A 81 -18.79 6.37 -17.95
CA ALA A 81 -18.19 7.63 -17.54
C ALA A 81 -18.38 8.74 -18.59
N ASP A 82 -18.31 8.39 -19.89
CA ASP A 82 -18.66 9.28 -21.00
C ASP A 82 -20.16 9.68 -20.92
N ASP A 83 -21.06 8.73 -20.71
CA ASP A 83 -22.52 8.95 -20.64
C ASP A 83 -22.92 9.82 -19.43
N ALA A 84 -22.21 9.66 -18.32
CA ALA A 84 -22.38 10.49 -17.13
C ALA A 84 -21.75 11.90 -17.26
N ASN A 85 -21.02 12.16 -18.35
CA ASN A 85 -20.26 13.39 -18.58
C ASN A 85 -19.36 13.75 -17.38
N LEU A 86 -18.69 12.75 -16.80
CA LEU A 86 -17.80 12.94 -15.66
C LEU A 86 -16.62 13.83 -16.02
N GLN A 87 -16.41 14.87 -15.22
CA GLN A 87 -15.33 15.85 -15.43
C GLN A 87 -14.01 15.36 -14.83
N ILE A 88 -13.42 14.34 -15.46
CA ILE A 88 -12.13 13.74 -15.11
C ILE A 88 -11.12 13.87 -16.26
N GLY A 89 -9.83 13.93 -15.93
CA GLY A 89 -8.73 13.90 -16.92
C GLY A 89 -8.14 12.50 -17.14
N HIS A 90 -8.43 11.58 -16.21
CA HIS A 90 -7.96 10.19 -16.27
C HIS A 90 -8.94 9.23 -15.59
N LEU A 91 -9.03 8.01 -16.14
CA LEU A 91 -9.72 6.89 -15.52
C LEU A 91 -8.72 5.75 -15.29
N LEU A 92 -8.50 5.41 -14.03
CA LEU A 92 -7.64 4.31 -13.59
C LEU A 92 -8.48 3.08 -13.25
N PHE A 93 -8.16 1.94 -13.85
CA PHE A 93 -8.73 0.66 -13.48
C PHE A 93 -7.82 -0.05 -12.47
N ALA A 94 -8.23 -0.12 -11.20
CA ALA A 94 -7.52 -0.89 -10.19
C ALA A 94 -8.09 -2.32 -10.15
N THR A 95 -7.26 -3.34 -10.33
CA THR A 95 -7.72 -4.74 -10.37
C THR A 95 -6.85 -5.67 -9.55
N THR A 96 -7.47 -6.67 -8.91
CA THR A 96 -6.78 -7.78 -8.23
C THR A 96 -6.25 -8.85 -9.18
N THR A 97 -6.45 -8.67 -10.50
CA THR A 97 -5.91 -9.59 -11.50
C THR A 97 -4.40 -9.37 -11.67
N ALA A 98 -3.67 -10.45 -12.01
CA ALA A 98 -2.27 -10.34 -12.43
C ALA A 98 -2.14 -9.57 -13.75
N SER A 99 -0.96 -9.00 -14.00
CA SER A 99 -0.69 -8.27 -15.24
C SER A 99 -0.79 -9.17 -16.47
N GLU A 100 -1.48 -8.69 -17.50
CA GLU A 100 -1.63 -9.37 -18.78
C GLU A 100 -1.19 -8.42 -19.90
N ALA A 101 -0.10 -8.76 -20.60
CA ALA A 101 0.56 -7.87 -21.56
C ALA A 101 -0.36 -7.40 -22.69
N GLU A 102 -1.26 -8.27 -23.16
CA GLU A 102 -2.22 -7.92 -24.21
C GLU A 102 -3.25 -6.89 -23.73
N ILE A 103 -3.71 -7.00 -22.47
CA ILE A 103 -4.60 -5.99 -21.87
C ILE A 103 -3.86 -4.66 -21.71
N VAL A 104 -2.61 -4.68 -21.24
CA VAL A 104 -1.78 -3.45 -21.15
C VAL A 104 -1.71 -2.75 -22.51
N ARG A 105 -1.38 -3.50 -23.57
CA ARG A 105 -1.31 -2.97 -24.94
C ARG A 105 -2.63 -2.36 -25.39
N GLN A 106 -3.74 -3.08 -25.24
CA GLN A 106 -5.06 -2.63 -25.66
C GLN A 106 -5.54 -1.41 -24.87
N VAL A 107 -5.32 -1.36 -23.56
CA VAL A 107 -5.65 -0.19 -22.72
C VAL A 107 -4.80 1.02 -23.12
N HIS A 108 -3.52 0.82 -23.39
CA HIS A 108 -2.63 1.90 -23.84
C HIS A 108 -3.05 2.47 -25.20
N GLU A 109 -3.43 1.63 -26.16
CA GLU A 109 -3.96 2.04 -27.47
C GLU A 109 -5.26 2.83 -27.32
N LEU A 110 -6.20 2.33 -26.50
CA LEU A 110 -7.43 3.04 -26.18
C LEU A 110 -7.16 4.42 -25.56
N SER A 111 -6.25 4.48 -24.58
CA SER A 111 -5.85 5.72 -23.91
C SER A 111 -5.25 6.74 -24.87
N THR A 112 -4.41 6.28 -25.80
CA THR A 112 -3.77 7.11 -26.82
C THR A 112 -4.81 7.69 -27.79
N SER A 113 -5.72 6.84 -28.29
CA SER A 113 -6.82 7.26 -29.17
C SER A 113 -7.74 8.29 -28.50
N ARG A 114 -8.11 8.05 -27.23
CA ARG A 114 -8.94 8.99 -26.45
C ARG A 114 -8.26 10.33 -26.23
N ARG A 115 -6.97 10.34 -25.91
CA ARG A 115 -6.17 11.57 -25.78
C ARG A 115 -6.18 12.39 -27.06
N ALA A 116 -5.98 11.75 -28.22
CA ALA A 116 -6.01 12.42 -29.51
C ALA A 116 -7.38 13.05 -29.82
N SER A 117 -8.45 12.50 -29.25
CA SER A 117 -9.82 13.02 -29.37
C SER A 117 -10.19 14.02 -28.26
N GLY A 118 -9.24 14.49 -27.45
CA GLY A 118 -9.48 15.43 -26.34
C GLY A 118 -10.29 14.84 -25.18
N LYS A 119 -10.43 13.52 -25.10
CA LYS A 119 -11.13 12.82 -24.01
C LYS A 119 -10.16 12.43 -22.89
N PHE A 120 -10.71 12.06 -21.74
CA PHE A 120 -9.93 11.53 -20.63
C PHE A 120 -9.14 10.27 -21.04
N THR A 121 -7.96 10.15 -20.47
CA THR A 121 -7.04 9.03 -20.69
C THR A 121 -7.38 7.86 -19.80
N VAL A 122 -6.93 6.66 -20.14
CA VAL A 122 -7.22 5.43 -19.38
C VAL A 122 -5.93 4.70 -19.03
N SER A 123 -5.88 4.05 -17.86
CA SER A 123 -4.80 3.13 -17.50
C SER A 123 -5.34 2.00 -16.61
N VAL A 124 -4.50 0.99 -16.36
CA VAL A 124 -4.79 -0.12 -15.46
C VAL A 124 -3.64 -0.30 -14.47
N ALA A 125 -3.97 -0.45 -13.19
CA ALA A 125 -3.07 -0.89 -12.14
C ALA A 125 -3.44 -2.33 -11.78
N PHE A 126 -2.57 -3.27 -12.12
CA PHE A 126 -2.75 -4.67 -11.76
C PHE A 126 -2.31 -4.92 -10.32
N TRP A 127 -2.60 -6.13 -9.83
CA TRP A 127 -2.34 -6.45 -8.43
C TRP A 127 -0.88 -6.26 -8.01
N GLY A 128 0.06 -6.55 -8.91
CA GLY A 128 1.48 -6.32 -8.68
C GLY A 128 1.83 -4.85 -8.48
N ASP A 129 1.23 -3.95 -9.27
CA ASP A 129 1.44 -2.51 -9.18
C ASP A 129 0.86 -1.96 -7.86
N ILE A 130 -0.36 -2.41 -7.53
CA ILE A 130 -1.03 -2.06 -6.27
C ILE A 130 -0.21 -2.57 -5.07
N CYS A 131 0.34 -3.78 -5.14
CA CYS A 131 1.25 -4.31 -4.10
C CYS A 131 2.50 -3.42 -3.93
N GLY A 132 3.02 -2.83 -5.02
CA GLY A 132 4.11 -1.87 -4.96
C GLY A 132 3.76 -0.65 -4.10
N HIS A 133 2.58 -0.06 -4.32
CA HIS A 133 2.09 1.06 -3.50
C HIS A 133 1.81 0.64 -2.05
N ILE A 134 1.24 -0.55 -1.83
CA ILE A 134 0.98 -1.07 -0.46
C ILE A 134 2.29 -1.21 0.34
N ARG A 135 3.40 -1.59 -0.29
CA ARG A 135 4.72 -1.67 0.39
C ARG A 135 5.19 -0.34 0.93
N VAL A 136 4.88 0.75 0.22
CA VAL A 136 5.22 2.12 0.64
C VAL A 136 4.25 2.61 1.73
N HIS A 137 3.02 2.10 1.73
CA HIS A 137 1.97 2.44 2.70
C HIS A 137 1.52 1.21 3.50
N PRO A 138 2.39 0.63 4.36
CA PRO A 138 2.12 -0.65 5.02
C PRO A 138 0.92 -0.61 5.97
N THR A 139 0.52 0.57 6.44
CA THR A 139 -0.70 0.77 7.24
C THR A 139 -1.96 0.34 6.48
N VAL A 140 -2.04 0.64 5.18
CA VAL A 140 -3.14 0.19 4.32
C VAL A 140 -3.11 -1.33 4.18
N GLY A 141 -1.92 -1.89 3.95
CA GLY A 141 -1.72 -3.34 3.88
C GLY A 141 -2.23 -4.06 5.14
N LYS A 142 -1.88 -3.57 6.33
CA LYS A 142 -2.33 -4.13 7.60
C LYS A 142 -3.86 -4.17 7.77
N SER A 143 -4.57 -3.17 7.25
CA SER A 143 -6.01 -3.04 7.44
C SER A 143 -6.82 -3.96 6.53
N PHE A 144 -6.36 -4.21 5.30
CA PHE A 144 -7.17 -4.85 4.27
C PHE A 144 -6.61 -6.17 3.73
N ILE A 145 -5.34 -6.48 3.99
CA ILE A 145 -4.69 -7.67 3.44
C ILE A 145 -4.67 -8.79 4.50
N PRO A 146 -5.31 -9.94 4.22
CA PRO A 146 -5.23 -11.10 5.10
C PRO A 146 -3.78 -11.55 5.30
N ASN A 147 -3.38 -11.77 6.55
CA ASN A 147 -2.04 -12.20 6.92
C ASN A 147 -0.91 -11.29 6.39
N TYR A 148 -1.13 -9.96 6.38
CA TYR A 148 -0.14 -9.00 5.89
C TYR A 148 1.26 -9.20 6.51
N PRO A 149 2.32 -9.41 5.70
CA PRO A 149 3.68 -9.63 6.20
C PRO A 149 4.19 -8.46 7.05
N GLY A 150 4.75 -8.76 8.22
CA GLY A 150 5.21 -7.72 9.15
C GLY A 150 4.11 -7.06 9.98
N GLY A 151 2.84 -7.45 9.81
CA GLY A 151 1.76 -7.01 10.70
C GLY A 151 2.06 -7.30 12.17
N THR A 152 2.59 -8.49 12.48
CA THR A 152 3.02 -8.87 13.83
C THR A 152 4.22 -8.06 14.32
N ILE A 153 5.25 -7.87 13.50
CA ILE A 153 6.47 -7.13 13.88
C ILE A 153 6.15 -5.66 14.15
N LEU A 154 5.30 -5.05 13.32
CA LEU A 154 4.92 -3.66 13.50
C LEU A 154 4.03 -3.47 14.72
N LYS A 155 3.07 -4.38 15.00
CA LYS A 155 2.30 -4.36 16.25
C LYS A 155 3.22 -4.42 17.47
N ILE A 156 4.19 -5.34 17.45
CA ILE A 156 5.21 -5.44 18.49
C ILE A 156 5.98 -4.13 18.62
N SER A 157 6.38 -3.48 17.50
CA SER A 157 7.13 -2.22 17.56
C SER A 157 6.29 -1.04 18.08
N GLU A 158 5.00 -1.02 17.78
CA GLU A 158 4.03 0.01 18.16
C GLU A 158 3.76 -0.10 19.67
N GLU A 159 3.45 -1.31 20.16
CA GLU A 159 3.35 -1.64 21.58
C GLU A 159 4.69 -1.42 22.32
N SER A 160 5.81 -1.75 21.69
CA SER A 160 7.14 -1.50 22.28
C SER A 160 7.44 -0.01 22.42
N SER A 161 6.92 0.84 21.54
CA SER A 161 7.09 2.30 21.65
C SER A 161 6.36 2.85 22.88
N GLU A 162 5.19 2.31 23.20
CA GLU A 162 4.45 2.63 24.43
C GLU A 162 5.18 2.13 25.68
N ILE A 163 5.75 0.92 25.63
CA ILE A 163 6.58 0.40 26.72
C ILE A 163 7.85 1.26 26.90
N LEU A 164 8.50 1.66 25.81
CA LEU A 164 9.71 2.48 25.86
C LEU A 164 9.44 3.88 26.43
N SER A 165 8.27 4.47 26.16
CA SER A 165 7.91 5.76 26.77
C SER A 165 7.72 5.62 28.28
N LEU A 166 7.05 4.56 28.74
CA LEU A 166 6.88 4.29 30.16
C LEU A 166 8.22 4.04 30.87
N VAL A 167 9.12 3.27 30.25
CA VAL A 167 10.47 3.01 30.78
C VAL A 167 11.28 4.31 30.90
N ARG A 168 11.20 5.21 29.91
CA ARG A 168 11.85 6.54 29.98
C ARG A 168 11.29 7.37 31.13
N ASP A 169 9.98 7.40 31.30
CA ASP A 169 9.33 8.16 32.38
C ASP A 169 9.74 7.65 33.77
N VAL A 170 9.82 6.33 33.96
CA VAL A 170 10.30 5.73 35.21
C VAL A 170 11.77 6.09 35.44
N SER A 171 12.61 6.01 34.41
CA SER A 171 14.04 6.37 34.51
C SER A 171 14.23 7.85 34.89
N LEU A 172 13.45 8.76 34.31
CA LEU A 172 13.48 10.19 34.66
C LEU A 172 13.04 10.44 36.10
N LYS A 173 12.01 9.73 36.59
CA LYS A 173 11.56 9.83 37.98
C LYS A 173 12.62 9.33 38.96
N LEU A 174 13.27 8.20 38.66
CA LEU A 174 14.35 7.66 39.49
C LEU A 174 15.55 8.61 39.58
N ASN A 175 15.93 9.24 38.47
CA ASN A 175 17.05 10.19 38.44
C ASN A 175 16.77 11.51 39.19
N ASN A 176 15.49 11.83 39.44
CA ASN A 176 15.08 13.04 40.14
C ASN A 176 14.74 12.80 41.63
N LEU A 177 14.99 11.60 42.16
CA LEU A 177 14.82 11.33 43.59
C LEU A 177 15.97 11.99 44.39
N PRO A 178 15.66 12.74 45.46
CA PRO A 178 16.67 13.31 46.32
C PRO A 178 17.46 12.18 47.02
N GLY A 179 18.74 12.05 46.67
CA GLY A 179 19.64 11.00 47.17
C GLY A 179 20.41 10.23 46.10
N ALA A 180 20.11 10.42 44.80
CA ALA A 180 20.86 9.80 43.70
C ALA A 180 22.19 10.52 43.41
N SER A 181 23.09 10.57 44.40
CA SER A 181 24.48 10.98 44.22
C SER A 181 25.39 9.87 44.72
N GLY A 182 26.03 9.16 43.77
CA GLY A 182 27.27 8.42 43.98
C GLY A 182 27.14 6.92 44.22
N THR A 183 27.50 6.13 43.20
CA THR A 183 28.71 5.28 43.28
C THR A 183 29.36 5.25 41.90
N GLU A 184 30.53 5.86 41.82
CA GLU A 184 31.46 5.73 40.71
C GLU A 184 31.86 4.25 40.63
N VAL A 185 31.58 3.59 39.51
CA VAL A 185 31.99 2.20 39.30
C VAL A 185 33.50 2.17 39.11
N ASP A 186 34.19 1.71 40.15
CA ASP A 186 35.64 1.55 40.21
C ASP A 186 36.15 0.72 39.03
N ARG A 187 36.88 1.37 38.11
CA ARG A 187 37.64 0.70 37.05
C ARG A 187 39.01 0.30 37.61
N SER A 188 39.08 -0.80 38.35
CA SER A 188 40.36 -1.44 38.68
C SER A 188 40.22 -2.95 38.89
N GLY A 189 41.00 -3.74 38.14
CA GLY A 189 41.09 -5.22 38.23
C GLY A 189 40.83 -5.94 36.90
N SER A 190 41.78 -5.94 35.96
CA SER A 190 42.78 -7.03 35.77
C SER A 190 42.27 -8.26 35.01
N GLY A 191 42.62 -8.32 33.72
CA GLY A 191 43.10 -9.52 33.03
C GLY A 191 42.13 -10.68 32.81
N PHE A 192 41.56 -10.76 31.60
CA PHE A 192 41.40 -12.06 30.95
C PHE A 192 41.91 -11.97 29.52
N SER A 193 42.94 -12.77 29.27
CA SER A 193 43.75 -12.86 28.07
C SER A 193 42.93 -13.28 26.85
N ASP A 194 43.07 -12.49 25.79
CA ASP A 194 42.67 -12.84 24.44
C ASP A 194 43.72 -13.79 23.84
N SER A 195 43.39 -15.09 23.79
CA SER A 195 44.18 -16.06 23.01
C SER A 195 43.34 -17.24 22.52
N ARG A 196 42.96 -17.14 21.25
CA ARG A 196 42.86 -18.19 20.22
C ARG A 196 41.98 -19.41 20.51
N ILE A 197 40.91 -19.57 19.73
CA ILE A 197 40.77 -20.75 18.84
C ILE A 197 40.30 -20.27 17.46
N SER A 198 41.28 -20.10 16.57
CA SER A 198 41.10 -20.24 15.13
C SER A 198 41.26 -21.73 14.82
N GLY A 199 40.27 -22.33 14.17
CA GLY A 199 40.38 -23.70 13.67
C GLY A 199 39.03 -24.34 13.38
N CYS A 200 38.58 -24.27 12.13
CA CYS A 200 38.40 -25.43 11.25
C CYS A 200 37.44 -25.06 10.10
N LEU A 201 37.99 -24.92 8.88
CA LEU A 201 37.33 -25.27 7.63
C LEU A 201 38.43 -25.32 6.56
N ALA A 202 39.04 -26.50 6.45
CA ALA A 202 39.86 -26.89 5.32
C ALA A 202 39.03 -27.76 4.36
N SER A 203 39.34 -27.61 3.08
CA SER A 203 38.70 -28.08 1.85
C SER A 203 38.33 -29.56 1.74
N GLN A 204 37.20 -29.82 1.06
CA GLN A 204 37.12 -30.52 -0.23
C GLN A 204 35.78 -30.21 -0.91
#